data_AF-A8MBS8-F1
#
_entry.id   AF-A8MBS8-F1
#
_cell.length_a   1.000
_cell.length_b   1.000
_cell.length_c   1.000
_cell.angle_alpha   90.00
_cell.angle_beta   90.00
_cell.angle_gamma   90.00
#
_symmetry.space_group_name_H-M   'P 1'
#
loop_
_entity.id
_entity.type
_entity.pdbx_description
1 polymer ?
#
loop_
_entity_poly.entity_id
_entity_poly.type
_entity_poly.pdbx_seq_one_letter_code
_entity_poly.pdbx_strand_id
1 'polypeptide(L)'
;MAYWGVLAAVLFLVFIGLVVDRLILLIRRIIKVKVTNPVKVMRFEAGNVPVGPVKSALPMQYVGFLLMFLSVEPITALLLALSIAFTGPLNTGYIMLFTAFIVTYSPLIYVAYSDVKYMAYEVPRRVILSGNAE
;
A
#
# COMPACT_ATOMS: atom_id res chain seq x y z
N MET A 1 28.25 -20.51 8.50
CA MET A 1 29.11 -19.32 8.74
C MET A 1 28.69 -18.08 7.93
N ALA A 2 27.99 -18.22 6.78
CA ALA A 2 27.60 -17.07 5.93
C ALA A 2 26.46 -16.18 6.47
N TYR A 3 25.65 -16.65 7.42
CA TYR A 3 24.48 -15.90 7.94
C TYR A 3 24.84 -14.77 8.92
N TRP A 4 26.00 -14.84 9.59
CA TRP A 4 26.45 -13.78 10.51
C TRP A 4 26.77 -12.47 9.79
N GLY A 5 27.34 -12.56 8.57
CA GLY A 5 27.60 -11.37 7.75
C GLY A 5 26.31 -10.71 7.26
N VAL A 6 25.32 -11.52 6.85
CA VAL A 6 24.00 -11.03 6.45
C VAL A 6 23.27 -10.38 7.63
N LEU A 7 23.30 -11.03 8.80
CA LEU A 7 22.69 -10.49 10.02
C LEU A 7 23.35 -9.16 10.42
N ALA A 8 24.67 -9.08 10.39
CA ALA A 8 25.41 -7.85 10.68
C ALA A 8 25.07 -6.73 9.68
N ALA A 9 24.97 -7.04 8.38
CA ALA A 9 24.57 -6.08 7.36
C ALA A 9 23.15 -5.55 7.59
N VAL A 10 22.19 -6.43 7.93
CA VAL A 10 20.81 -6.03 8.24
C VAL A 10 20.76 -5.12 9.47
N LEU A 11 21.44 -5.51 10.55
CA LEU A 11 21.49 -4.70 11.78
C LEU A 11 22.14 -3.33 11.54
N PHE A 12 23.21 -3.28 10.75
CA PHE A 12 23.87 -2.04 10.36
C PHE A 12 22.96 -1.13 9.54
N LEU A 13 22.20 -1.70 8.60
CA LEU A 13 21.26 -0.95 7.76
C LEU A 13 20.10 -0.37 8.57
N VAL A 14 19.53 -1.17 9.49
CA VAL A 14 18.52 -0.70 10.46
C VAL A 14 19.08 0.41 11.34
N PHE A 15 20.30 0.25 11.86
CA PHE A 15 20.95 1.26 12.69
C PHE A 15 21.14 2.58 11.93
N ILE A 16 21.67 2.54 10.71
CA ILE A 16 21.81 3.75 9.87
C ILE A 16 20.45 4.40 9.64
N GLY A 17 19.41 3.63 9.30
CA GLY A 17 18.07 4.16 9.10
C GLY A 17 17.56 4.93 10.32
N LEU A 18 17.69 4.33 11.51
CA LEU A 18 17.28 4.97 12.77
C LEU A 18 18.10 6.22 13.10
N VAL A 19 19.41 6.22 12.80
CA VAL A 19 20.28 7.39 12.99
C VAL A 19 19.87 8.53 12.07
N VAL A 20 19.60 8.24 10.79
CA VAL A 20 19.16 9.23 9.80
C VAL A 20 17.80 9.82 10.18
N ASP A 21 16.83 8.98 10.54
CA ASP A 21 15.50 9.44 10.98
C ASP A 21 15.61 10.36 12.19
N ARG A 22 16.43 9.97 13.18
CA ARG A 22 16.66 10.78 14.37
C ARG A 22 17.32 12.12 14.04
N LEU A 23 18.27 12.13 13.10
CA LEU A 23 18.91 13.36 12.62
C LEU A 23 17.90 14.28 11.93
N ILE A 24 17.05 13.76 11.05
CA ILE A 24 16.00 14.53 10.36
C ILE A 24 15.01 15.13 11.37
N LEU A 25 14.58 14.34 12.37
CA LEU A 25 13.69 14.83 13.42
C LEU A 25 14.36 15.91 14.29
N LEU A 26 15.67 15.79 14.54
CA LEU A 26 16.44 16.80 15.25
C LEU A 26 16.53 18.11 14.44
N ILE A 27 16.82 18.01 13.14
CA ILE A 27 16.83 19.16 12.23
C ILE A 27 15.46 19.84 12.20
N ARG A 28 14.37 19.07 12.05
CA ARG A 28 13.00 19.59 12.11
C ARG A 28 12.71 20.33 13.42
N ARG A 29 13.24 19.82 14.55
CA ARG A 29 13.06 20.45 15.86
C ARG A 29 13.82 21.77 16.00
N ILE A 30 14.98 21.89 15.34
CA ILE A 30 15.79 23.13 15.34
C ILE A 30 15.16 24.18 14.41
N ILE A 31 14.72 23.78 13.21
CA ILE A 31 14.13 24.66 12.19
C ILE A 31 12.61 24.85 12.44
N LYS A 32 12.21 25.21 13.65
CA LYS A 32 10.80 25.50 13.95
C LYS A 32 10.37 26.80 13.26
N VAL A 33 9.82 26.69 12.04
CA VAL A 33 9.04 27.76 11.42
C VAL A 33 7.69 27.82 12.13
N LYS A 34 7.56 28.71 13.12
CA LYS A 34 6.27 28.96 13.79
C LYS A 34 5.34 29.66 12.82
N VAL A 35 4.40 28.91 12.23
CA VAL A 35 3.30 29.48 11.46
C VAL A 35 2.14 29.73 12.43
N THR A 36 2.04 30.96 12.93
CA THR A 36 1.08 31.37 13.97
C THR A 36 -0.30 31.79 13.45
N ASN A 37 -0.52 31.81 12.13
CA ASN A 37 -1.79 32.27 11.57
C ASN A 37 -2.86 31.18 11.67
N PRO A 38 -4.02 31.43 12.34
CA PRO A 38 -5.11 30.45 12.47
C PRO A 38 -5.63 29.96 11.11
N VAL A 39 -5.62 30.81 10.07
CA VAL A 39 -6.04 30.44 8.71
C VAL A 39 -5.12 29.38 8.10
N LYS A 40 -3.83 29.38 8.46
CA LYS A 40 -2.84 28.41 7.94
C LYS A 40 -2.88 27.05 8.66
N VAL A 41 -3.59 26.95 9.78
CA VAL A 41 -3.80 25.69 10.52
C VAL A 41 -5.20 25.13 10.35
N MET A 42 -6.13 25.91 9.80
CA MET A 42 -7.46 25.44 9.40
C MET A 42 -7.37 24.49 8.20
N ARG A 43 -8.41 23.66 8.03
CA ARG A 43 -8.52 22.77 6.87
C ARG A 43 -8.74 23.61 5.62
N PHE A 44 -8.10 23.19 4.52
CA PHE A 44 -8.31 23.82 3.23
C PHE A 44 -9.68 23.40 2.67
N GLU A 45 -10.61 24.35 2.55
CA GLU A 45 -11.93 24.16 1.95
C GLU A 45 -12.14 25.11 0.76
N ALA A 46 -11.25 25.03 -0.24
CA ALA A 46 -11.33 25.80 -1.49
C ALA A 46 -11.49 27.33 -1.30
N GLY A 47 -10.94 27.87 -0.20
CA GLY A 47 -11.00 29.30 0.12
C GLY A 47 -12.14 29.72 1.07
N ASN A 48 -13.07 28.81 1.38
CA ASN A 48 -14.06 29.04 2.43
C ASN A 48 -13.54 28.62 3.81
N VAL A 49 -14.09 29.25 4.85
CA VAL A 49 -13.87 28.80 6.23
C VAL A 49 -14.54 27.43 6.39
N PRO A 50 -13.86 26.43 6.99
CA PRO A 50 -14.45 25.12 7.18
C PRO A 50 -15.67 25.17 8.09
N VAL A 51 -16.83 24.75 7.60
CA VAL A 51 -18.10 24.74 8.35
C VAL A 51 -18.78 23.39 8.21
N GLY A 52 -19.11 22.77 9.35
CA GLY A 52 -19.90 21.54 9.40
C GLY A 52 -19.08 20.27 9.66
N PRO A 53 -19.76 19.13 9.83
CA PRO A 53 -19.12 17.84 10.04
C PRO A 53 -18.37 17.38 8.79
N VAL A 54 -17.29 16.66 9.00
CA VAL A 54 -16.47 16.11 7.91
C VAL A 54 -17.32 15.13 7.11
N LYS A 55 -17.52 15.40 5.81
CA LYS A 55 -18.02 14.39 4.87
C LYS A 55 -16.98 13.27 4.79
N SER A 56 -17.15 12.21 5.57
CA SER A 56 -16.24 11.07 5.67
C SER A 56 -16.72 9.84 4.87
N ALA A 57 -17.94 9.89 4.33
CA ALA A 57 -18.53 8.78 3.58
C ALA A 57 -18.15 8.84 2.10
N LEU A 58 -16.86 8.75 1.79
CA LEU A 58 -16.46 8.18 0.51
C LEU A 58 -15.98 6.77 0.83
N PRO A 59 -16.67 5.69 0.41
CA PRO A 59 -16.03 4.39 0.36
C PRO A 59 -14.75 4.59 -0.44
N MET A 60 -13.60 4.34 0.19
CA MET A 60 -12.31 4.49 -0.47
C MET A 60 -12.38 3.63 -1.74
N GLN A 61 -12.45 4.28 -2.90
CA GLN A 61 -12.43 3.62 -4.21
C GLN A 61 -11.19 2.72 -4.36
N TYR A 62 -10.17 2.95 -3.52
CA TYR A 62 -8.95 2.19 -3.39
C TYR A 62 -9.02 0.92 -2.54
N VAL A 63 -10.09 0.68 -1.76
CA VAL A 63 -10.18 -0.51 -0.88
C VAL A 63 -10.14 -1.80 -1.70
N GLY A 64 -10.83 -1.84 -2.84
CA GLY A 64 -10.77 -3.00 -3.74
C GLY A 64 -9.34 -3.26 -4.24
N PHE A 65 -8.60 -2.21 -4.61
CA PHE A 65 -7.21 -2.33 -5.05
C PHE A 65 -6.29 -2.77 -3.90
N LEU A 66 -6.58 -2.32 -2.68
CA LEU A 66 -5.85 -2.72 -1.48
C LEU A 66 -6.07 -4.20 -1.15
N LEU A 67 -7.32 -4.70 -1.29
CA LEU A 67 -7.64 -6.11 -1.13
C LEU A 67 -7.00 -6.99 -2.23
N MET A 68 -6.98 -6.51 -3.47
CA MET A 68 -6.27 -7.16 -4.57
C MET A 68 -4.78 -7.30 -4.24
N PHE A 69 -4.15 -6.20 -3.82
CA PHE A 69 -2.74 -6.19 -3.45
C PHE A 69 -2.44 -7.14 -2.29
N LEU A 70 -3.22 -7.07 -1.21
CA LEU A 70 -3.04 -7.90 -0.01
C LEU A 70 -3.19 -9.40 -0.31
N SER A 71 -4.01 -9.75 -1.30
CA SER A 71 -4.20 -11.14 -1.73
C SER A 71 -3.02 -11.66 -2.55
N VAL A 72 -2.44 -10.80 -3.40
CA VAL A 72 -1.32 -11.13 -4.29
C VAL A 72 0.02 -11.21 -3.55
N GLU A 73 0.24 -10.30 -2.61
CA GLU A 73 1.52 -10.12 -1.91
C GLU A 73 2.08 -11.42 -1.28
N PRO A 74 1.35 -12.17 -0.43
CA PRO A 74 1.91 -13.34 0.25
C PRO A 74 2.27 -14.47 -0.72
N ILE A 75 1.49 -14.62 -1.80
CA ILE A 75 1.77 -15.61 -2.85
C ILE A 75 3.05 -15.22 -3.59
N THR A 76 3.25 -13.92 -3.84
CA THR A 76 4.46 -13.38 -4.47
C THR A 76 5.68 -13.66 -3.60
N ALA A 77 5.58 -13.40 -2.30
CA ALA A 77 6.66 -13.63 -1.35
C ALA A 77 7.06 -15.11 -1.29
N LEU A 78 6.08 -16.03 -1.26
CA LEU A 78 6.34 -17.48 -1.28
C LEU A 78 7.00 -17.94 -2.58
N LEU A 79 6.50 -17.48 -3.73
CA LEU A 79 7.08 -17.82 -5.04
C LEU A 79 8.51 -17.28 -5.18
N LEU A 80 8.76 -16.06 -4.70
CA LEU A 80 10.09 -15.47 -4.68
C LEU A 80 11.04 -16.27 -3.77
N ALA A 81 10.60 -16.66 -2.58
CA ALA A 81 11.40 -17.48 -1.67
C ALA A 81 11.74 -18.84 -2.27
N LEU A 82 10.78 -19.49 -2.93
CA LEU A 82 10.98 -20.77 -3.62
C LEU A 82 11.89 -20.64 -4.84
N SER A 83 11.89 -19.48 -5.52
CA SER A 83 12.73 -19.25 -6.70
C SER A 83 14.23 -19.38 -6.40
N ILE A 84 14.66 -19.10 -5.16
CA ILE A 84 16.06 -19.19 -4.72
C ILE A 84 16.58 -20.64 -4.82
N ALA A 85 15.69 -21.63 -4.66
CA ALA A 85 16.06 -23.05 -4.73
C ALA A 85 16.30 -23.55 -6.17
N PHE A 86 15.87 -22.80 -7.19
CA PHE A 86 15.95 -23.21 -8.59
C PHE A 86 16.92 -22.30 -9.35
N THR A 87 18.21 -22.64 -9.31
CA THR A 87 19.24 -21.91 -10.04
C THR A 87 19.32 -22.41 -11.50
N GLY A 88 18.74 -21.66 -12.43
CA GLY A 88 18.91 -21.89 -13.88
C GLY A 88 17.64 -21.56 -14.69
N PRO A 89 17.72 -20.76 -15.78
CA PRO A 89 16.55 -20.28 -16.52
C PRO A 89 15.77 -21.36 -17.28
N LEU A 90 16.32 -22.58 -17.40
CA LEU A 90 15.69 -23.73 -18.07
C LEU A 90 15.48 -24.92 -17.13
N ASN A 91 15.56 -24.71 -15.82
CA ASN A 91 15.26 -25.76 -14.85
C ASN A 91 13.75 -26.03 -14.85
N THR A 92 13.36 -27.30 -14.88
CA THR A 92 11.95 -27.74 -14.77
C THR A 92 11.23 -27.12 -13.58
N GLY A 93 11.93 -26.91 -12.45
CA GLY A 93 11.36 -26.24 -11.28
C GLY A 93 11.02 -24.76 -11.51
N TYR A 94 11.81 -24.05 -12.32
CA TYR A 94 11.51 -22.66 -12.70
C TYR A 94 10.25 -22.60 -13.59
N ILE A 95 10.12 -23.51 -14.55
CA ILE A 95 8.94 -23.61 -15.41
C ILE A 95 7.70 -23.91 -14.56
N MET A 96 7.78 -24.86 -13.62
CA MET A 96 6.68 -25.20 -12.71
C MET A 96 6.27 -24.02 -11.83
N LEU A 97 7.23 -23.29 -11.25
CA LEU A 97 6.95 -22.08 -10.46
C LEU A 97 6.30 -20.98 -11.31
N PHE A 98 6.78 -20.78 -12.54
CA PHE A 98 6.20 -19.80 -13.45
C PHE A 98 4.78 -20.16 -13.88
N THR A 99 4.51 -21.45 -14.13
CA THR A 99 3.15 -21.94 -14.38
C THR A 99 2.26 -21.75 -13.14
N ALA A 100 2.75 -22.09 -11.95
CA ALA A 100 2.02 -21.88 -10.71
C ALA A 100 1.70 -20.39 -10.46
N PHE A 101 2.62 -19.49 -10.78
CA PHE A 101 2.39 -18.04 -10.79
C PHE A 101 1.21 -17.67 -11.70
N ILE A 102 1.23 -18.07 -12.97
CA ILE A 102 0.15 -17.75 -13.92
C ILE A 102 -1.20 -18.31 -13.44
N VAL A 103 -1.23 -19.58 -13.04
CA VAL A 103 -2.46 -20.27 -12.63
C VAL A 103 -3.04 -19.66 -11.36
N THR A 104 -2.21 -19.26 -10.40
CA THR A 104 -2.69 -18.72 -9.13
C THR A 104 -3.12 -17.25 -9.26
N TYR A 105 -2.41 -16.45 -10.05
CA TYR A 105 -2.66 -15.01 -10.15
C TYR A 105 -3.84 -14.67 -11.06
N SER A 106 -4.03 -15.42 -12.14
CA SER A 106 -5.08 -15.13 -13.12
C SER A 106 -6.49 -15.07 -12.51
N PRO A 107 -6.97 -16.10 -11.75
CA PRO A 107 -8.29 -16.05 -11.14
C PRO A 107 -8.37 -15.01 -10.02
N LEU A 108 -7.28 -14.82 -9.26
CA LEU A 108 -7.22 -13.88 -8.15
C LEU A 108 -7.37 -12.43 -8.63
N ILE A 109 -6.61 -12.05 -9.66
CA ILE A 109 -6.68 -10.71 -10.27
C ILE A 109 -8.05 -10.50 -10.91
N TYR A 110 -8.60 -11.53 -11.57
CA TYR A 110 -9.94 -11.44 -12.17
C TYR A 110 -11.02 -11.13 -11.12
N VAL A 111 -11.10 -11.92 -10.05
CA VAL A 111 -12.10 -11.74 -8.98
C VAL A 111 -11.91 -10.41 -8.27
N ALA A 112 -10.66 -10.07 -7.92
CA ALA A 112 -10.38 -8.82 -7.24
C ALA A 112 -10.75 -7.59 -8.11
N TYR A 113 -10.46 -7.64 -9.42
CA TYR A 113 -10.83 -6.57 -10.34
C TYR A 113 -12.34 -6.43 -10.52
N SER A 114 -13.09 -7.54 -10.57
CA SER A 114 -14.56 -7.47 -10.61
C SER A 114 -15.14 -6.82 -9.36
N ASP A 115 -14.61 -7.16 -8.19
CA ASP A 115 -15.07 -6.61 -6.91
C ASP A 115 -14.75 -5.11 -6.80
N VAL A 116 -13.56 -4.69 -7.25
CA VAL A 116 -13.18 -3.27 -7.32
C VAL A 116 -14.15 -2.50 -8.21
N LYS A 117 -14.45 -3.01 -9.42
CA LYS A 117 -15.34 -2.34 -10.37
C LYS A 117 -16.75 -2.18 -9.79
N TYR A 118 -17.23 -3.21 -9.11
CA TYR A 118 -18.52 -3.18 -8.41
C TYR A 118 -18.53 -2.07 -7.34
N MET A 119 -17.52 -2.04 -6.47
CA MET A 119 -17.43 -1.05 -5.39
C MET A 119 -17.21 0.38 -5.89
N ALA A 120 -16.43 0.57 -6.95
CA ALA A 120 -16.08 1.89 -7.47
C ALA A 120 -17.19 2.54 -8.29
N TYR A 121 -17.95 1.76 -9.06
CA TYR A 121 -18.92 2.29 -10.02
C TYR A 121 -20.37 1.90 -9.71
N GLU A 122 -20.63 0.67 -9.29
CA GLU A 122 -22.01 0.18 -9.14
C GLU A 122 -22.63 0.60 -7.81
N VAL A 123 -21.88 0.55 -6.71
CA VAL A 123 -22.36 0.97 -5.39
C VAL A 123 -22.74 2.45 -5.37
N PRO A 124 -21.89 3.41 -5.81
CA PRO A 124 -22.26 4.82 -5.82
C PRO A 124 -23.43 5.11 -6.76
N ARG A 125 -23.47 4.45 -7.92
CA ARG A 125 -24.58 4.58 -8.87
C ARG A 125 -25.91 4.17 -8.24
N ARG A 126 -25.95 3.06 -7.48
CA ARG A 126 -27.17 2.62 -6.79
C ARG A 126 -27.59 3.61 -5.71
N VAL A 127 -26.65 4.12 -4.91
CA VAL A 127 -26.96 5.13 -3.88
C VAL A 127 -27.58 6.38 -4.50
N ILE A 128 -26.97 6.92 -5.56
CA ILE A 128 -27.47 8.10 -6.29
C ILE A 128 -28.87 7.84 -6.88
N LEU A 129 -29.09 6.68 -7.49
CA LEU A 129 -30.37 6.33 -8.12
C LEU A 129 -31.47 5.98 -7.10
N SER A 130 -31.10 5.50 -5.91
CA SER A 130 -32.05 5.09 -4.87
C SER A 130 -32.62 6.26 -4.06
N GLY A 131 -32.10 7.48 -4.24
CA GLY A 131 -32.55 8.67 -3.50
C GLY A 131 -32.20 8.68 -2.00
N ASN A 132 -31.66 7.60 -1.46
CA ASN A 132 -31.30 7.43 -0.05
C ASN A 132 -29.88 7.94 0.26
N ALA A 133 -29.54 9.12 -0.25
CA ALA A 133 -28.29 9.80 0.10
C ALA A 133 -28.54 10.71 1.31
N GLU A 134 -28.78 10.10 2.47
CA GLU A 134 -28.78 10.76 3.78
C GLU A 134 -27.58 10.28 4.61
#